data_AF-T1G3P3-F1
#
_entry.id   AF-T1G3P3-F1
#
_cell.length_a   1.000
_cell.length_b   1.000
_cell.length_c   1.000
_cell.angle_alpha   90.00
_cell.angle_beta   90.00
_cell.angle_gamma   90.00
#
_symmetry.space_group_name_H-M   'P 1'
#
loop_
_entity.id
_entity.type
_entity.pdbx_description
1 polymer ?
#
loop_
_entity_poly.entity_id
_entity_poly.type
_entity_poly.pdbx_seq_one_letter_code
_entity_poly.pdbx_strand_id
1 'polypeptide(L)'
;MRPSDGPDDGSWMTLAGRRECVACSCNGHSDQCDPVDGVCLNCQHNTEGSNCEICSPGYYGDATSGEPYGCLQCPCLNLDPLQNNIITCYQRERDVVCLCPEGHEGDRCER
;
A
#
# COMPACT_ATOMS: atom_id res chain seq x y z
N MET A 1 -11.94 15.43 -9.12
CA MET A 1 -12.44 16.78 -9.51
C MET A 1 -13.84 16.64 -10.08
N ARG A 2 -14.80 17.52 -9.72
CA ARG A 2 -16.17 17.49 -10.28
C ARG A 2 -16.15 18.12 -11.67
N PRO A 3 -16.81 17.56 -12.70
CA PRO A 3 -17.08 18.31 -13.91
C PRO A 3 -18.26 19.25 -13.66
N SER A 4 -18.02 20.53 -13.87
CA SER A 4 -19.05 21.57 -13.92
C SER A 4 -19.41 21.82 -15.39
N ASP A 5 -20.71 21.88 -15.65
CA ASP A 5 -21.37 22.61 -16.74
C ASP A 5 -21.32 22.05 -18.18
N GLY A 6 -22.50 21.63 -18.66
CA GLY A 6 -22.80 21.48 -20.10
C GLY A 6 -24.04 20.60 -20.38
N PRO A 7 -25.09 21.10 -21.05
CA PRO A 7 -26.09 20.26 -21.69
C PRO A 7 -25.69 20.06 -23.15
N ASP A 8 -25.00 18.96 -23.46
CA ASP A 8 -24.53 18.70 -24.81
C ASP A 8 -25.53 17.83 -25.57
N ASP A 9 -26.00 18.39 -26.67
CA ASP A 9 -26.89 17.86 -27.67
C ASP A 9 -26.38 16.57 -28.32
N GLY A 10 -27.21 15.52 -28.27
CA GLY A 10 -26.86 14.20 -28.79
C GLY A 10 -26.63 14.18 -30.30
N SER A 11 -25.37 14.00 -30.73
CA SER A 11 -25.03 13.58 -32.11
C SER A 11 -23.59 13.05 -32.28
N TRP A 12 -23.04 12.26 -31.35
CA TRP A 12 -21.75 11.56 -31.60
C TRP A 12 -21.76 10.06 -31.30
N MET A 13 -22.92 9.40 -31.23
CA MET A 13 -23.00 7.94 -31.23
C MET A 13 -22.53 7.34 -32.57
N THR A 14 -21.22 7.33 -32.82
CA THR A 14 -20.56 6.56 -33.88
C THR A 14 -19.27 5.94 -33.34
N LEU A 15 -19.39 4.70 -32.85
CA LEU A 15 -18.36 3.65 -32.88
C LEU A 15 -17.00 3.90 -32.22
N ALA A 16 -16.83 4.93 -31.37
CA ALA A 16 -15.72 4.97 -30.44
C ALA A 16 -16.19 4.39 -29.11
N GLY A 17 -15.76 3.16 -28.79
CA GLY A 17 -15.94 2.60 -27.45
C GLY A 17 -15.49 3.64 -26.44
N ARG A 18 -16.43 4.08 -25.60
CA ARG A 18 -16.21 5.10 -24.58
C ARG A 18 -15.05 4.58 -23.74
N ARG A 19 -13.85 5.17 -23.87
CA ARG A 19 -12.74 4.89 -22.96
C ARG A 19 -13.15 5.54 -21.64
N GLU A 20 -13.89 4.78 -20.84
CA GLU A 20 -14.27 5.19 -19.51
C GLU A 20 -13.00 5.28 -18.67
N CYS A 21 -12.80 6.41 -18.01
CA CYS A 21 -11.75 6.54 -17.02
C CYS A 21 -12.10 5.59 -15.87
N VAL A 22 -11.34 4.51 -15.74
CA VAL A 22 -11.46 3.59 -14.61
C VAL A 22 -10.74 4.23 -13.43
N ALA A 23 -11.44 4.38 -12.32
CA ALA A 23 -10.83 4.87 -11.09
C ALA A 23 -9.78 3.86 -10.59
N CYS A 24 -8.63 4.36 -10.15
CA CYS A 24 -7.59 3.51 -9.58
C CYS A 24 -8.04 2.92 -8.25
N SER A 25 -7.61 1.69 -8.00
CA SER A 25 -7.90 0.96 -6.78
C SER A 25 -6.67 0.95 -5.89
N CYS A 26 -6.53 1.99 -5.06
CA CYS A 26 -5.38 2.15 -4.16
C CYS A 26 -5.69 1.70 -2.73
N ASN A 27 -6.67 0.79 -2.54
CA ASN A 27 -7.17 0.35 -1.24
C ASN A 27 -7.47 1.51 -0.27
N GLY A 28 -7.85 2.70 -0.74
CA GLY A 28 -8.07 3.87 0.13
C GLY A 28 -6.80 4.44 0.78
N HIS A 29 -5.62 4.05 0.30
CA HIS A 29 -4.32 4.47 0.79
C HIS A 29 -3.61 5.45 -0.14
N SER A 30 -4.19 5.77 -1.29
CA SER A 30 -3.78 6.90 -2.12
C SER A 30 -4.98 7.49 -2.86
N ASP A 31 -4.91 8.80 -3.13
CA ASP A 31 -5.83 9.53 -3.99
C ASP A 31 -5.25 9.79 -5.39
N GLN A 32 -4.04 9.29 -5.67
CA GLN A 32 -3.27 9.52 -6.89
C GLN A 32 -2.74 8.21 -7.46
N CYS A 33 -2.77 8.12 -8.79
CA CYS A 33 -2.19 7.02 -9.55
C CYS A 33 -1.68 7.51 -10.90
N ASP A 34 -0.79 6.75 -11.49
CA ASP A 34 -0.34 6.95 -12.86
C ASP A 34 -1.48 6.60 -13.84
N PRO A 35 -1.84 7.50 -14.77
CA PRO A 35 -2.98 7.32 -15.67
C PRO A 35 -2.72 6.33 -16.81
N VAL A 36 -1.48 5.88 -17.00
CA VAL A 36 -1.07 4.96 -18.08
C VAL A 36 -1.11 3.51 -17.60
N ASP A 37 -0.51 3.21 -16.46
CA ASP A 37 -0.43 1.84 -15.93
C ASP A 37 -1.36 1.57 -14.73
N GLY A 38 -1.96 2.61 -14.15
CA GLY A 38 -2.89 2.50 -13.02
C GLY A 38 -2.20 2.32 -11.66
N VAL A 39 -0.88 2.48 -11.59
CA VAL A 39 -0.10 2.30 -10.37
C VAL A 39 -0.32 3.48 -9.41
N CYS A 40 -0.67 3.18 -8.18
CA CYS A 40 -0.87 4.15 -7.12
C CYS A 40 0.45 4.85 -6.75
N LEU A 41 0.36 6.16 -6.54
CA LEU A 41 1.48 7.02 -6.20
C LEU A 41 1.36 7.43 -4.73
N ASN A 42 2.49 7.58 -4.03
CA ASN A 42 2.53 8.07 -2.65
C ASN A 42 1.58 7.32 -1.69
N CYS A 43 1.64 5.99 -1.68
CA CYS A 43 0.87 5.18 -0.73
C CYS A 43 1.05 5.66 0.72
N GLN A 44 -0.07 5.87 1.40
CA GLN A 44 -0.16 6.33 2.79
C GLN A 44 -0.34 5.14 3.73
N HIS A 45 -0.49 5.42 5.04
CA HIS A 45 -0.80 4.40 6.05
C HIS A 45 0.23 3.25 6.13
N ASN A 46 1.50 3.55 5.80
CA ASN A 46 2.60 2.58 5.79
C ASN A 46 2.34 1.40 4.83
N THR A 47 1.79 1.71 3.66
CA THR A 47 1.56 0.74 2.59
C THR A 47 2.45 1.03 1.39
N GLU A 48 2.65 0.00 0.58
CA GLU A 48 3.37 0.00 -0.68
C GLU A 48 2.75 -1.03 -1.64
N GLY A 49 3.32 -1.16 -2.84
CA GLY A 49 2.76 -1.98 -3.91
C GLY A 49 2.03 -1.13 -4.95
N SER A 50 1.64 -1.76 -6.05
CA SER A 50 1.01 -1.05 -7.18
C SER A 50 -0.35 -0.47 -6.82
N ASN A 51 -1.03 -1.07 -5.85
CA ASN A 51 -2.36 -0.74 -5.39
C ASN A 51 -2.35 -0.37 -3.90
N CYS A 52 -1.18 -0.13 -3.30
CA CYS A 52 -1.00 0.05 -1.87
C CYS A 52 -1.52 -1.16 -1.05
N GLU A 53 -1.33 -2.36 -1.58
CA GLU A 53 -1.89 -3.62 -1.09
C GLU A 53 -0.96 -4.41 -0.15
N ILE A 54 0.23 -3.88 0.12
CA ILE A 54 1.26 -4.51 0.95
C ILE A 54 1.68 -3.51 2.04
N CYS A 55 1.95 -3.97 3.26
CA CYS A 55 2.57 -3.11 4.26
C CYS A 55 4.03 -2.84 3.89
N SER A 56 4.46 -1.59 4.05
CA SER A 56 5.85 -1.19 3.82
C SER A 56 6.81 -1.96 4.73
N PRO A 57 8.10 -2.07 4.38
CA PRO A 57 9.08 -2.75 5.19
C PRO A 57 9.13 -2.21 6.62
N GLY A 58 9.12 -3.12 7.60
CA GLY A 58 9.02 -2.78 9.03
C GLY A 58 7.59 -2.62 9.54
N TYR A 59 6.58 -2.89 8.71
CA TYR A 59 5.17 -2.94 9.09
C TYR A 59 4.53 -4.28 8.73
N TYR A 60 3.49 -4.66 9.47
CA TYR A 60 2.72 -5.89 9.26
C TYR A 60 1.23 -5.62 9.45
N GLY A 61 0.38 -6.48 8.88
CA GLY A 61 -1.07 -6.41 9.03
C GLY A 61 -1.80 -6.60 7.70
N ASP A 62 -2.96 -5.95 7.56
CA ASP A 62 -3.83 -6.04 6.39
C ASP A 62 -3.97 -4.67 5.70
N ALA A 63 -3.11 -4.44 4.71
CA ALA A 63 -3.12 -3.26 3.83
C ALA A 63 -4.31 -3.23 2.85
N THR A 64 -5.09 -4.31 2.72
CA THR A 64 -6.24 -4.37 1.81
C THR A 64 -7.55 -3.96 2.47
N SER A 65 -7.57 -3.88 3.80
CA SER A 65 -8.72 -3.42 4.58
C SER A 65 -9.14 -1.97 4.27
N GLY A 66 -8.22 -1.16 3.78
CA GLY A 66 -8.38 0.27 3.56
C GLY A 66 -8.45 1.12 4.82
N GLU A 67 -8.25 0.51 5.98
CA GLU A 67 -8.19 1.20 7.26
C GLU A 67 -6.83 1.91 7.44
N PRO A 68 -6.80 3.14 8.00
CA PRO A 68 -5.55 3.87 8.26
C PRO A 68 -4.57 3.14 9.19
N TYR A 69 -5.06 2.17 9.95
CA TYR A 69 -4.31 1.37 10.91
C TYR A 69 -4.16 -0.09 10.48
N GLY A 70 -4.41 -0.39 9.20
CA GLY A 70 -4.25 -1.73 8.63
C GLY A 70 -2.82 -2.26 8.73
N CYS A 71 -1.81 -1.36 8.69
CA CYS A 71 -0.41 -1.69 8.84
C CYS A 71 0.17 -1.12 10.14
N LEU A 72 0.63 -2.01 11.02
CA LEU A 72 1.22 -1.70 12.32
C LEU A 72 2.73 -1.89 12.28
N GLN A 73 3.46 -1.06 13.02
CA GLN A 73 4.91 -1.17 13.10
C GLN A 73 5.33 -2.49 13.78
N CYS A 74 6.35 -3.15 13.23
CA CYS A 74 6.91 -4.36 13.80
C CYS A 74 7.45 -4.11 15.22
N PRO A 75 7.08 -4.94 16.22
CA PRO A 75 7.50 -4.76 17.63
C PRO A 75 8.93 -5.29 17.92
N CYS A 76 9.80 -5.35 16.90
CA CYS A 76 11.16 -5.90 16.98
C CYS A 76 12.13 -4.88 17.60
N LEU A 77 13.13 -5.35 18.34
CA LEU A 77 14.17 -4.51 18.94
C LEU A 77 15.30 -4.29 17.92
N ASN A 78 15.97 -3.13 17.99
CA ASN A 78 17.07 -2.71 17.09
C ASN A 78 16.68 -2.51 15.62
N LEU A 79 15.72 -1.62 15.38
CA LEU A 79 15.59 -0.93 14.10
C LEU A 79 16.79 0.03 13.94
N ASP A 80 17.98 -0.49 13.61
CA ASP A 80 19.11 0.37 13.24
C ASP A 80 19.10 0.60 11.72
N PRO A 81 18.61 1.75 11.23
CA PRO A 81 18.59 2.07 9.82
C PRO A 81 20.01 2.16 9.20
N LEU A 82 21.08 2.19 10.01
CA LEU A 82 22.46 2.22 9.53
C LEU A 82 22.98 0.85 9.08
N GLN A 83 22.33 -0.26 9.44
CA GLN A 83 22.82 -1.60 9.13
C GLN A 83 22.16 -2.26 7.92
N ASN A 84 21.28 -1.56 7.20
CA ASN A 84 20.59 -2.08 6.01
C ASN A 84 19.85 -3.42 6.24
N ASN A 85 19.61 -3.77 7.50
CA ASN A 85 18.82 -4.91 7.92
C ASN A 85 17.40 -4.42 8.14
N ILE A 86 16.64 -4.43 7.06
CA ILE A 86 15.19 -4.26 7.12
C ILE A 86 14.64 -5.42 7.98
N ILE A 87 14.42 -5.17 9.27
CA ILE A 87 13.71 -6.12 10.14
C ILE A 87 12.25 -6.05 9.73
N THR A 88 11.88 -6.94 8.81
CA THR A 88 10.47 -7.20 8.50
C THR A 88 9.94 -8.25 9.48
N CYS A 89 8.63 -8.23 9.69
CA CYS A 89 7.96 -9.18 10.53
C CYS A 89 6.70 -9.67 9.84
N TYR A 90 6.23 -10.85 10.22
CA TYR A 90 4.98 -11.40 9.70
C TYR A 90 4.10 -11.88 10.85
N GLN A 91 2.80 -11.84 10.62
CA GLN A 91 1.84 -12.36 11.57
C GLN A 91 1.74 -13.89 11.44
N ARG A 92 1.94 -14.59 12.56
CA ARG A 92 1.75 -16.03 12.69
C ARG A 92 0.68 -16.28 13.73
N GLU A 93 -0.52 -16.60 13.27
CA GLU A 93 -1.72 -16.74 14.12
C GLU A 93 -2.00 -15.47 14.95
N ARG A 94 -1.61 -15.46 16.23
CA ARG A 94 -1.78 -14.34 17.16
C ARG A 94 -0.47 -13.66 17.53
N ASP A 95 0.65 -14.19 17.06
CA ASP A 95 1.99 -13.70 17.35
C ASP A 95 2.58 -12.98 16.13
N VAL A 96 3.52 -12.08 16.38
CA VAL A 96 4.26 -11.36 15.35
C VAL A 96 5.69 -11.83 15.42
N VAL A 97 6.18 -12.43 14.35
CA VAL A 97 7.51 -13.04 14.28
C VAL A 97 8.44 -12.13 13.51
N CYS A 98 9.53 -11.71 14.13
CA CYS A 98 10.58 -10.90 13.51
C CYS A 98 11.49 -11.77 12.64
N LEU A 99 11.83 -11.31 11.43
CA LEU A 99 12.89 -11.91 10.62
C LEU A 99 14.23 -11.31 11.06
N CYS A 100 14.98 -12.07 11.86
CA CYS A 100 16.24 -11.60 12.40
C CYS A 100 17.38 -11.71 11.37
N PRO A 101 18.24 -10.69 11.29
CA PRO A 101 19.43 -10.77 10.46
C PRO A 101 20.45 -11.76 11.02
N GLU A 102 21.45 -12.09 10.20
CA GLU A 102 22.48 -13.06 10.57
C GLU A 102 23.17 -12.67 11.90
N GLY A 103 23.28 -13.65 12.80
CA GLY A 103 23.87 -13.46 14.13
C GLY A 103 22.93 -12.84 15.17
N HIS A 104 21.66 -12.60 14.84
CA HIS A 104 20.63 -12.18 15.80
C HIS A 104 19.55 -13.27 15.97
N GLU A 105 19.08 -13.46 17.20
CA GLU A 105 18.07 -14.44 17.57
C GLU A 105 17.12 -13.92 18.67
N GLY A 106 16.07 -14.69 18.95
CA GLY A 106 14.98 -14.29 19.85
C GLY A 106 13.77 -13.76 19.11
N ASP A 107 12.64 -13.66 19.81
CA ASP A 107 11.35 -13.28 19.20
C ASP A 107 11.34 -11.85 18.67
N ARG A 108 12.27 -11.01 19.17
CA ARG A 108 12.42 -9.60 18.80
C ARG A 108 13.83 -9.28 18.32
N CYS A 109 14.64 -10.29 17.98
CA CYS A 109 16.03 -10.13 17.56
C CYS A 109 16.91 -9.45 18.63
N GLU A 110 16.65 -9.75 19.90
CA GLU A 110 17.31 -9.13 21.04
C GLU A 110 18.63 -9.80 21.48
N ARG A 111 18.94 -10.98 20.94
CA ARG A 111 20.13 -11.78 21.31
C ARG A 111 21.06 -11.97 20.13
#